data_AF-A0A5E4VTK0-F1
#
_entry.id   AF-A0A5E4VTK0-F1
#
_cell.length_a   1.000
_cell.length_b   1.000
_cell.length_c   1.000
_cell.angle_alpha   90.00
_cell.angle_beta   90.00
_cell.angle_gamma   90.00
#
_symmetry.space_group_name_H-M   'P 1'
#
loop_
_entity.id
_entity.type
_entity.pdbx_description
1 polymer ?
#
loop_
_entity_poly.entity_id
_entity_poly.type
_entity_poly.pdbx_seq_one_letter_code
_entity_poly.pdbx_strand_id
1 'polypeptide(L)'
;MIDRLSGPASRVYSNAVSAPGATSAESHNPLLSTIAVASDRLQTLQSMADTWLVTAQARVNVAREARDFATLAGEMAQRAGAGAKPEALPTALRDFAVQHDLVSPALAGEPFDAASLHDLSSKLASLALTDGASSTHEQIQLKRFVTSYDNTLTLYNAVIVKLGEITKKIVSSI
;
A
#
# COMPACT_ATOMS: atom_id res chain seq x y z
N MET A 1 -60.25 -30.67 -38.38
CA MET A 1 -60.82 -30.46 -37.04
C MET A 1 -60.70 -28.98 -36.69
N ILE A 2 -61.83 -28.43 -36.27
CA ILE A 2 -62.20 -27.05 -35.89
C ILE A 2 -61.27 -26.53 -34.77
N ASP A 3 -60.58 -25.40 -34.88
CA ASP A 3 -60.95 -23.96 -34.79
C ASP A 3 -60.91 -23.38 -33.34
N ARG A 4 -60.21 -22.22 -33.23
CA ARG A 4 -60.41 -21.06 -32.32
C ARG A 4 -59.84 -20.96 -30.88
N LEU A 5 -58.94 -19.97 -30.77
CA LEU A 5 -59.00 -18.73 -29.95
C LEU A 5 -58.96 -18.79 -28.40
N SER A 6 -58.03 -18.00 -27.84
CA SER A 6 -58.27 -16.91 -26.85
C SER A 6 -57.25 -16.87 -25.71
N GLY A 7 -56.61 -15.71 -25.53
CA GLY A 7 -55.93 -15.32 -24.27
C GLY A 7 -56.92 -14.82 -23.20
N PRO A 8 -56.47 -13.98 -22.25
CA PRO A 8 -56.15 -14.37 -20.86
C PRO A 8 -57.21 -13.91 -19.83
N ALA A 9 -57.20 -14.50 -18.62
CA ALA A 9 -57.95 -13.98 -17.48
C ALA A 9 -57.14 -14.07 -16.17
N SER A 10 -56.88 -12.90 -15.57
CA SER A 10 -56.38 -12.71 -14.21
C SER A 10 -57.51 -12.79 -13.17
N ARG A 11 -57.13 -12.97 -11.89
CA ARG A 11 -57.85 -12.75 -10.59
C ARG A 11 -58.13 -14.06 -9.82
N VAL A 12 -57.98 -14.18 -8.49
CA VAL A 12 -57.85 -13.21 -7.38
C VAL A 12 -57.30 -13.94 -6.13
N TYR A 13 -56.65 -13.17 -5.25
CA TYR A 13 -56.34 -13.39 -3.83
C TYR A 13 -56.94 -14.60 -3.11
N SER A 14 -56.10 -15.28 -2.32
CA SER A 14 -56.54 -15.87 -1.05
C SER A 14 -55.52 -15.55 0.04
N ASN A 15 -56.03 -14.77 0.98
CA ASN A 15 -55.42 -14.28 2.21
C ASN A 15 -55.21 -15.47 3.15
N ALA A 16 -53.98 -15.76 3.55
CA ALA A 16 -53.71 -16.64 4.69
C ALA A 16 -53.04 -15.81 5.79
N VAL A 17 -53.87 -15.47 6.77
CA VAL A 17 -53.53 -14.78 8.01
C VAL A 17 -52.66 -15.70 8.89
N SER A 18 -51.51 -15.15 9.28
CA SER A 18 -50.75 -15.30 10.54
C SER A 18 -50.60 -16.68 11.20
N ALA A 19 -49.35 -17.13 11.30
CA ALA A 19 -48.83 -17.79 12.49
C ALA A 19 -47.62 -16.98 13.04
N PRO A 20 -47.65 -16.54 14.30
CA PRO A 20 -46.66 -15.67 14.91
C PRO A 20 -45.48 -16.51 15.42
N GLY A 21 -44.47 -16.68 14.57
CA GLY A 21 -43.13 -17.04 14.99
C GLY A 21 -42.24 -15.84 14.74
N ALA A 22 -42.23 -14.89 15.68
CA ALA A 22 -41.18 -13.89 15.71
C ALA A 22 -39.87 -14.62 16.03
N THR A 23 -39.24 -15.21 15.01
CA THR A 23 -37.79 -15.23 14.99
C THR A 23 -37.40 -13.79 15.19
N SER A 24 -36.73 -13.53 16.31
CA SER A 24 -36.21 -12.20 16.59
C SER A 24 -35.44 -11.80 15.34
N ALA A 25 -36.03 -10.91 14.55
CA ALA A 25 -35.32 -10.21 13.53
C ALA A 25 -34.25 -9.49 14.33
N GLU A 26 -33.03 -10.04 14.34
CA GLU A 26 -31.83 -9.27 14.60
C GLU A 26 -32.08 -7.96 13.86
N SER A 27 -32.33 -6.90 14.61
CA SER A 27 -32.64 -5.60 14.03
C SER A 27 -31.36 -5.19 13.35
N HIS A 28 -31.21 -5.62 12.10
CA HIS A 28 -30.11 -5.32 11.21
C HIS A 28 -30.24 -3.84 10.92
N ASN A 29 -29.76 -3.02 11.84
CA ASN A 29 -29.77 -1.58 11.70
C ASN A 29 -28.80 -1.28 10.54
N PRO A 30 -29.30 -0.92 9.35
CA PRO A 30 -28.47 -0.82 8.15
C PRO A 30 -27.42 0.28 8.30
N LEU A 31 -27.65 1.26 9.18
CA LEU A 31 -26.67 2.31 9.50
C LEU A 31 -25.53 1.76 10.34
N LEU A 32 -25.81 0.96 11.38
CA LEU A 32 -24.76 0.32 12.17
C LEU A 32 -23.92 -0.63 11.32
N SER A 33 -24.55 -1.37 10.40
CA SER A 33 -23.84 -2.19 9.41
C SER A 33 -22.96 -1.36 8.48
N THR A 34 -23.47 -0.23 7.97
CA THR A 34 -22.70 0.68 7.11
C THR A 34 -21.52 1.32 7.86
N ILE A 35 -21.70 1.69 9.13
CA ILE A 35 -20.63 2.21 10.00
C ILE A 35 -19.56 1.16 10.23
N ALA A 36 -19.95 -0.08 10.54
CA ALA A 36 -19.01 -1.17 10.75
C ALA A 36 -18.15 -1.43 9.49
N VAL A 37 -18.77 -1.46 8.31
CA VAL A 37 -18.07 -1.61 7.04
C VAL A 37 -17.15 -0.43 6.74
N ALA A 38 -17.59 0.81 7.02
CA ALA A 38 -16.75 1.99 6.83
C ALA A 38 -15.54 1.99 7.78
N SER A 39 -15.73 1.58 9.03
CA SER A 39 -14.66 1.45 10.03
C SER A 39 -13.63 0.40 9.63
N ASP A 40 -14.07 -0.77 9.18
CA ASP A 40 -13.18 -1.85 8.73
C ASP A 40 -12.33 -1.43 7.51
N ARG A 41 -12.94 -0.69 6.57
CA ARG A 41 -12.23 -0.11 5.42
C ARG A 41 -11.20 0.94 5.84
N LEU A 42 -11.51 1.81 6.80
CA LEU A 42 -10.55 2.78 7.35
C LEU A 42 -9.36 2.07 7.98
N GLN A 43 -9.62 1.05 8.80
CA GLN A 43 -8.58 0.30 9.49
C GLN A 43 -7.66 -0.43 8.50
N THR A 44 -8.24 -1.01 7.45
CA THR A 44 -7.47 -1.64 6.36
C THR A 44 -6.59 -0.61 5.64
N LEU A 45 -7.15 0.55 5.28
CA LEU A 45 -6.39 1.62 4.61
C LEU A 45 -5.25 2.14 5.47
N GLN A 46 -5.49 2.30 6.77
CA GLN A 46 -4.47 2.72 7.73
C GLN A 46 -3.33 1.69 7.78
N SER A 47 -3.64 0.40 7.91
CA SER A 47 -2.62 -0.65 7.94
C SER A 47 -1.79 -0.70 6.64
N MET A 48 -2.42 -0.51 5.48
CA MET A 48 -1.73 -0.42 4.20
C MET A 48 -0.81 0.81 4.14
N ALA A 49 -1.28 1.96 4.65
CA ALA A 49 -0.50 3.20 4.69
C ALA A 49 0.72 3.05 5.61
N ASP A 50 0.55 2.48 6.80
CA ASP A 50 1.64 2.24 7.75
C ASP A 50 2.71 1.31 7.15
N THR A 51 2.27 0.20 6.53
CA THR A 51 3.17 -0.75 5.85
C THR A 51 3.95 -0.09 4.72
N TRP A 52 3.26 0.73 3.91
CA TRP A 52 3.88 1.47 2.83
C TRP A 52 4.91 2.47 3.35
N LEU A 53 4.59 3.21 4.41
CA LEU A 53 5.48 4.20 5.02
C LEU A 53 6.78 3.57 5.52
N VAL A 54 6.70 2.43 6.21
CA VAL A 54 7.86 1.66 6.67
C VAL A 54 8.71 1.22 5.48
N THR A 55 8.07 0.72 4.43
CA THR A 55 8.77 0.26 3.21
C THR A 55 9.44 1.41 2.47
N ALA A 56 8.76 2.56 2.34
CA ALA A 56 9.29 3.76 1.71
C ALA A 56 10.50 4.31 2.49
N GLN A 57 10.40 4.35 3.83
CA GLN A 57 11.51 4.78 4.68
C GLN A 57 12.73 3.86 4.52
N ALA A 58 12.51 2.54 4.45
CA ALA A 58 13.60 1.58 4.21
C ALA A 58 14.30 1.84 2.87
N ARG A 59 13.55 2.11 1.80
CA ARG A 59 14.13 2.43 0.47
C ARG A 59 14.93 3.73 0.49
N VAL A 60 14.43 4.77 1.16
CA VAL A 60 15.17 6.05 1.31
C VAL A 60 16.47 5.84 2.05
N ASN A 61 16.48 5.01 3.10
CA ASN A 61 17.70 4.68 3.84
C ASN A 61 18.68 3.92 2.95
N VAL A 62 18.23 2.91 2.20
CA VAL A 62 19.06 2.16 1.24
C VAL A 62 19.65 3.10 0.18
N ALA A 63 18.85 3.98 -0.41
CA ALA A 63 19.31 4.91 -1.43
C ALA A 63 20.35 5.90 -0.88
N ARG A 64 20.19 6.34 0.38
CA ARG A 64 21.16 7.18 1.08
C ARG A 64 22.47 6.43 1.32
N GLU A 65 22.40 5.25 1.91
CA GLU A 65 23.57 4.40 2.17
C GLU A 65 24.31 4.07 0.87
N ALA A 66 23.59 3.69 -0.19
CA ALA A 66 24.17 3.44 -1.50
C ALA A 66 24.90 4.66 -2.06
N ARG A 67 24.39 5.88 -1.85
CA ARG A 67 25.05 7.13 -2.28
C ARG A 67 26.32 7.43 -1.49
N ASP A 68 26.28 7.23 -0.18
CA ASP A 68 27.45 7.42 0.69
C ASP A 68 28.54 6.40 0.33
N PHE A 69 28.15 5.15 0.11
CA PHE A 69 29.03 4.08 -0.35
C PHE A 69 29.56 4.28 -1.77
N ALA A 70 28.77 4.82 -2.69
CA ALA A 70 29.22 5.15 -4.05
C ALA A 70 30.36 6.18 -4.01
N THR A 71 30.24 7.17 -3.12
CA THR A 71 31.27 8.20 -2.90
C THR A 71 32.53 7.57 -2.33
N LEU A 72 32.40 6.75 -1.27
CA LEU A 72 33.52 6.03 -0.67
C LEU A 72 34.25 5.12 -1.68
N ALA A 73 33.50 4.33 -2.47
CA ALA A 73 34.07 3.47 -3.50
C ALA A 73 34.78 4.28 -4.60
N GLY A 74 34.26 5.45 -4.96
CA GLY A 74 34.91 6.38 -5.89
C GLY A 74 36.22 6.95 -5.35
N GLU A 75 36.27 7.34 -4.08
CA GLU A 75 37.50 7.79 -3.41
C GLU A 75 38.54 6.67 -3.32
N MET A 76 38.11 5.44 -2.98
CA MET A 76 38.97 4.26 -3.02
C MET A 76 39.53 4.00 -4.42
N ALA A 77 38.69 4.12 -5.47
CA ALA A 77 39.13 3.95 -6.86
C ALA A 77 40.20 4.98 -7.25
N GLN A 78 40.05 6.23 -6.84
CA GLN A 78 41.05 7.29 -7.07
C GLN A 78 42.36 7.00 -6.34
N ARG A 79 42.31 6.56 -5.08
CA ARG A 79 43.51 6.20 -4.30
C ARG A 79 44.22 4.98 -4.88
N ALA A 80 43.49 3.94 -5.26
CA ALA A 80 44.03 2.76 -5.93
C ALA A 80 44.66 3.12 -7.29
N GLY A 81 44.03 4.02 -8.06
CA GLY A 81 44.55 4.52 -9.33
C GLY A 81 45.82 5.36 -9.19
N ALA A 82 45.98 6.11 -8.10
CA ALA A 82 47.16 6.92 -7.82
C ALA A 82 48.33 6.11 -7.20
N GLY A 83 48.06 4.91 -6.65
CA GLY A 83 49.01 4.14 -5.85
C GLY A 83 49.19 2.65 -6.21
N ALA A 84 48.60 2.19 -7.31
CA ALA A 84 48.70 0.83 -7.90
C ALA A 84 48.46 -0.37 -6.96
N LYS A 85 47.99 -0.15 -5.72
CA LYS A 85 47.68 -1.22 -4.77
C LYS A 85 46.17 -1.45 -4.70
N PRO A 86 45.73 -2.71 -4.88
CA PRO A 86 44.36 -3.12 -4.59
C PRO A 86 43.96 -2.77 -3.15
N GLU A 87 42.75 -2.25 -2.96
CA GLU A 87 42.19 -1.90 -1.64
C GLU A 87 41.12 -2.90 -1.22
N ALA A 88 41.15 -3.34 0.03
CA ALA A 88 40.09 -4.17 0.60
C ALA A 88 38.86 -3.33 0.95
N LEU A 89 37.66 -3.84 0.66
CA LEU A 89 36.41 -3.16 1.02
C LEU A 89 36.25 -3.10 2.55
N PRO A 90 35.90 -1.92 3.11
CA PRO A 90 35.43 -1.81 4.50
C PRO A 90 34.25 -2.74 4.75
N THR A 91 34.17 -3.32 5.95
CA THR A 91 33.16 -4.34 6.29
C THR A 91 31.73 -3.88 5.99
N ALA A 92 31.36 -2.66 6.35
CA ALA A 92 30.03 -2.13 6.08
C ALA A 92 29.69 -2.04 4.59
N LEU A 93 30.65 -1.60 3.75
CA LEU A 93 30.47 -1.54 2.30
C LEU A 93 30.36 -2.94 1.69
N ARG A 94 31.15 -3.89 2.20
CA ARG A 94 31.14 -5.27 1.76
C ARG A 94 29.81 -5.94 2.04
N ASP A 95 29.33 -5.85 3.28
CA ASP A 95 28.08 -6.46 3.71
C ASP A 95 26.91 -5.86 2.93
N PHE A 96 26.90 -4.54 2.73
CA PHE A 96 25.91 -3.85 1.91
C PHE A 96 25.96 -4.31 0.44
N ALA A 97 27.15 -4.40 -0.15
CA ALA A 97 27.30 -4.84 -1.54
C ALA A 97 26.86 -6.30 -1.75
N VAL A 98 27.09 -7.18 -0.78
CA VAL A 98 26.61 -8.56 -0.82
C VAL A 98 25.10 -8.64 -0.60
N GLN A 99 24.56 -7.87 0.35
CA GLN A 99 23.12 -7.85 0.65
C GLN A 99 22.27 -7.38 -0.55
N HIS A 100 22.82 -6.47 -1.36
CA HIS A 100 22.17 -5.93 -2.56
C HIS A 100 22.62 -6.59 -3.87
N ASP A 101 23.27 -7.76 -3.80
CA ASP A 101 23.74 -8.54 -4.97
C ASP A 101 24.65 -7.75 -5.94
N LEU A 102 25.33 -6.71 -5.45
CA LEU A 102 26.26 -5.89 -6.24
C LEU A 102 27.60 -6.59 -6.45
N VAL A 103 27.98 -7.44 -5.48
CA VAL A 103 29.22 -8.20 -5.43
C VAL A 103 28.94 -9.59 -4.87
N SER A 104 29.49 -10.64 -5.49
CA SER A 104 29.37 -12.00 -4.98
C SER A 104 30.11 -12.16 -3.65
N PRO A 105 29.60 -12.94 -2.68
CA PRO A 105 30.24 -13.14 -1.37
C PRO A 105 31.71 -13.60 -1.47
N ALA A 106 32.02 -14.42 -2.49
CA ALA A 106 33.37 -14.92 -2.75
C ALA A 106 34.35 -13.82 -3.20
N LEU A 107 33.88 -12.80 -3.92
CA LEU A 107 34.69 -11.67 -4.40
C LEU A 107 34.76 -10.55 -3.37
N ALA A 108 33.81 -10.48 -2.45
CA ALA A 108 33.71 -9.43 -1.45
C ALA A 108 34.87 -9.43 -0.43
N GLY A 109 35.53 -10.58 -0.26
CA GLY A 109 36.71 -10.74 0.61
C GLY A 109 38.06 -10.42 -0.06
N GLU A 110 38.09 -10.32 -1.39
CA GLU A 110 39.31 -10.03 -2.14
C GLU A 110 39.58 -8.52 -2.21
N PRO A 111 40.84 -8.10 -2.41
CA PRO A 111 41.14 -6.70 -2.62
C PRO A 111 40.74 -6.26 -4.04
N PHE A 112 40.15 -5.08 -4.15
CA PHE A 112 39.61 -4.54 -5.38
C PHE A 112 40.61 -3.60 -6.04
N ASP A 113 40.76 -3.73 -7.36
CA ASP A 113 41.54 -2.79 -8.16
C ASP A 113 40.74 -1.51 -8.48
N ALA A 114 41.40 -0.51 -9.07
CA ALA A 114 40.75 0.77 -9.38
C ALA A 114 39.55 0.62 -10.34
N ALA A 115 39.61 -0.33 -11.29
CA ALA A 115 38.54 -0.56 -12.25
C ALA A 115 37.30 -1.18 -11.60
N SER A 116 37.48 -2.21 -10.77
CA SER A 116 36.39 -2.86 -10.04
C SER A 116 35.77 -1.94 -8.97
N LEU A 117 36.55 -1.08 -8.32
CA LEU A 117 36.02 -0.03 -7.43
C LEU A 117 35.19 1.02 -8.18
N HIS A 118 35.60 1.38 -9.41
CA HIS A 118 34.84 2.31 -10.24
C HIS A 118 33.52 1.70 -10.74
N ASP A 119 33.53 0.42 -11.13
CA ASP A 119 32.32 -0.33 -11.47
C ASP A 119 31.37 -0.45 -10.28
N LEU A 120 31.89 -0.78 -9.09
CA LEU A 120 31.11 -0.83 -7.85
C LEU A 120 30.50 0.53 -7.51
N SER A 121 31.26 1.62 -7.62
CA SER A 121 30.76 2.99 -7.42
C SER A 121 29.61 3.31 -8.37
N SER A 122 29.73 2.92 -9.65
CA SER A 122 28.69 3.12 -10.65
C SER A 122 27.43 2.31 -10.35
N LYS A 123 27.57 1.05 -9.92
CA LYS A 123 26.46 0.20 -9.49
C LYS A 123 25.74 0.75 -8.28
N LEU A 124 26.48 1.24 -7.28
CA LEU A 124 25.93 1.89 -6.09
C LEU A 124 25.20 3.19 -6.42
N ALA A 125 25.76 4.02 -7.31
CA ALA A 125 25.09 5.23 -7.80
C ALA A 125 23.80 4.89 -8.56
N SER A 126 23.80 3.83 -9.36
CA SER A 126 22.60 3.32 -10.04
C SER A 126 21.55 2.82 -9.04
N LEU A 127 21.95 2.10 -8.00
CA LEU A 127 21.05 1.65 -6.93
C LEU A 127 20.40 2.85 -6.22
N ALA A 128 21.20 3.85 -5.84
CA ALA A 128 20.73 5.09 -5.22
C ALA A 128 19.72 5.84 -6.11
N LEU A 129 19.93 5.81 -7.44
CA LEU A 129 19.01 6.41 -8.40
C LEU A 129 17.77 5.57 -8.64
N THR A 130 17.86 4.24 -8.67
CA THR A 130 16.73 3.36 -9.01
C THR A 130 15.73 3.28 -7.85
N ASP A 131 16.22 3.18 -6.62
CA ASP A 131 15.38 3.22 -5.42
C ASP A 131 14.89 4.64 -5.10
N GLY A 132 15.62 5.69 -5.51
CA GLY A 132 15.19 7.09 -5.40
C GLY A 132 14.27 7.58 -6.55
N ALA A 133 14.35 7.00 -7.74
CA ALA A 133 13.55 7.37 -8.92
C ALA A 133 12.17 6.71 -8.96
N SER A 134 11.85 5.86 -7.99
CA SER A 134 10.49 5.40 -7.71
C SER A 134 9.53 6.55 -7.30
N SER A 135 9.97 7.81 -7.36
CA SER A 135 9.16 9.04 -7.22
C SER A 135 7.79 8.99 -7.94
N THR A 136 7.70 8.47 -9.16
CA THR A 136 6.40 8.39 -9.87
C THR A 136 5.49 7.33 -9.25
N HIS A 137 6.03 6.18 -8.88
CA HIS A 137 5.26 5.11 -8.24
C HIS A 137 4.83 5.52 -6.83
N GLU A 138 5.73 6.12 -6.06
CA GLU A 138 5.46 6.69 -4.75
C GLU A 138 4.42 7.81 -4.80
N GLN A 139 4.52 8.75 -5.75
CA GLN A 139 3.50 9.78 -5.94
C GLN A 139 2.13 9.20 -6.29
N ILE A 140 2.08 8.15 -7.11
CA ILE A 140 0.82 7.47 -7.44
C ILE A 140 0.25 6.79 -6.20
N GLN A 141 1.07 6.10 -5.40
CA GLN A 141 0.62 5.47 -4.16
C GLN A 141 0.14 6.50 -3.14
N LEU A 142 0.90 7.59 -2.94
CA LEU A 142 0.52 8.69 -2.05
C LEU A 142 -0.81 9.33 -2.50
N LYS A 143 -0.98 9.60 -3.79
CA LYS A 143 -2.25 10.12 -4.34
C LYS A 143 -3.41 9.17 -4.10
N ARG A 144 -3.20 7.85 -4.28
CA ARG A 144 -4.23 6.84 -4.00
C ARG A 144 -4.60 6.81 -2.52
N PHE A 145 -3.61 6.90 -1.61
CA PHE A 145 -3.86 6.97 -0.18
C PHE A 145 -4.67 8.20 0.21
N VAL A 146 -4.25 9.39 -0.24
CA VAL A 146 -4.97 10.65 0.03
C VAL A 146 -6.40 10.61 -0.50
N THR A 147 -6.57 10.19 -1.77
CA THR A 147 -7.91 10.09 -2.39
C THR A 147 -8.81 9.11 -1.62
N SER A 148 -8.27 7.98 -1.18
CA SER A 148 -9.02 6.98 -0.43
C SER A 148 -9.39 7.46 0.98
N TYR A 149 -8.48 8.19 1.63
CA TYR A 149 -8.74 8.83 2.92
C TYR A 149 -9.86 9.87 2.81
N ASP A 150 -9.78 10.80 1.84
CA ASP A 150 -10.78 11.85 1.63
C ASP A 150 -12.17 11.28 1.34
N ASN A 151 -12.24 10.25 0.49
CA ASN A 151 -13.50 9.55 0.19
C ASN A 151 -14.10 8.92 1.46
N THR A 152 -13.26 8.37 2.33
CA THR A 152 -13.74 7.70 3.53
C THR A 152 -14.14 8.69 4.62
N LEU A 153 -13.43 9.82 4.73
CA LEU A 153 -13.80 10.93 5.60
C LEU A 153 -15.14 11.57 5.17
N THR A 154 -15.36 11.70 3.85
CA THR A 154 -16.64 12.13 3.29
C THR A 154 -17.77 11.18 3.66
N LEU A 155 -17.54 9.86 3.52
CA LEU A 155 -18.52 8.84 3.89
C LEU A 155 -18.83 8.89 5.39
N TYR A 156 -17.80 9.00 6.25
CA TYR A 156 -17.96 9.09 7.70
C TYR A 156 -18.80 10.31 8.11
N ASN A 157 -18.50 11.48 7.53
CA ASN A 157 -19.27 12.70 7.78
C ASN A 157 -20.73 12.56 7.33
N ALA A 158 -20.98 11.96 6.16
CA ALA A 158 -22.35 11.72 5.67
C ALA A 158 -23.14 10.81 6.61
N VAL A 159 -22.49 9.80 7.19
CA VAL A 159 -23.10 8.89 8.16
C VAL A 159 -23.44 9.60 9.47
N ILE A 160 -22.55 10.44 10.01
CA ILE A 160 -22.83 11.26 11.20
C ILE A 160 -24.05 12.15 10.97
N VAL A 161 -24.11 12.84 9.82
CA VAL A 161 -25.24 13.70 9.48
C VAL A 161 -26.53 12.89 9.45
N LYS A 162 -26.52 11.70 8.82
CA LYS A 162 -27.70 10.84 8.72
C LYS A 162 -28.16 10.31 10.09
N LEU A 163 -27.22 9.95 10.96
CA LEU A 163 -27.54 9.58 12.35
C LEU A 163 -28.22 10.75 13.07
N GLY A 164 -27.68 11.96 12.95
CA GLY A 164 -28.28 13.16 13.54
C GLY A 164 -29.70 13.44 13.03
N GLU A 165 -29.95 13.27 11.73
CA GLU A 165 -31.29 13.38 11.14
C GLU A 165 -32.26 12.36 11.72
N ILE A 166 -31.83 11.11 11.86
CA ILE A 166 -32.68 10.03 12.37
C ILE A 166 -32.97 10.22 13.85
N THR A 167 -31.96 10.59 14.65
CA THR A 167 -32.15 10.94 16.06
C THR A 167 -33.14 12.09 16.20
N LYS A 168 -33.01 13.17 15.40
CA LYS A 168 -33.99 14.26 15.38
C LYS A 168 -35.39 13.74 15.05
N LYS A 169 -35.53 12.88 14.04
CA LYS A 169 -36.82 12.34 13.61
C LYS A 169 -37.48 11.46 14.68
N ILE A 170 -36.69 10.69 15.42
CA ILE A 170 -37.16 9.89 16.57
C ILE A 170 -37.61 10.82 17.69
N VAL A 171 -36.79 11.78 18.08
CA VAL A 171 -37.10 12.72 19.18
C VAL A 171 -38.31 13.60 18.86
N SER A 172 -38.49 14.04 17.61
CA SER A 172 -39.66 14.83 17.19
C SER A 172 -40.93 13.98 16.97
N SER A 173 -40.83 12.66 16.98
CA SER A 173 -41.96 11.74 16.82
C SER A 173 -42.44 11.14 18.16
N ILE A 174 -41.83 11.55 19.27
CA ILE A 174 -42.22 11.27 20.66
C ILE A 174 -42.90 12.53 21.21
#